data_AF-A0A7X0JQ33-F1
#
_entry.id   AF-A0A7X0JQ33-F1
#
_cell.length_a   1.000
_cell.length_b   1.000
_cell.length_c   1.000
_cell.angle_alpha   90.00
_cell.angle_beta   90.00
_cell.angle_gamma   90.00
#
_symmetry.space_group_name_H-M   'P 1'
#
loop_
_entity.id
_entity.type
_entity.pdbx_description
1 polymer ?
#
loop_
_entity_poly.entity_id
_entity_poly.type
_entity_poly.pdbx_seq_one_letter_code
_entity_poly.pdbx_strand_id
1 'polypeptide(L)'
;MDDLQKEHHRLTGLFIEMCNTAAQETENPGLVAAALMTSAANYCSYVSTGNAGYLSEKGIDDLTERFRHNLQVLQDIKKEEHEKALAAAQASEAIKKD
;
A
#
# COMPACT_ATOMS: atom_id res chain seq x y z
N MET A 1 17.26 -7.93 0.75
CA MET A 1 16.64 -6.94 -0.14
C MET A 1 17.66 -6.48 -1.16
N ASP A 2 17.36 -6.64 -2.44
CA ASP A 2 18.16 -6.03 -3.51
C ASP A 2 18.00 -4.50 -3.51
N ASP A 3 18.82 -3.79 -4.30
CA ASP A 3 18.82 -2.33 -4.30
C ASP A 3 17.55 -1.72 -4.91
N LEU A 4 16.89 -2.42 -5.84
CA LEU A 4 15.61 -1.99 -6.41
C LEU A 4 14.49 -2.08 -5.37
N GLN A 5 14.48 -3.14 -4.56
CA GLN A 5 13.52 -3.33 -3.48
C GLN A 5 13.69 -2.27 -2.39
N LYS A 6 14.93 -1.91 -2.04
CA LYS A 6 15.22 -0.82 -1.09
C LYS A 6 14.70 0.52 -1.61
N GLU A 7 14.97 0.82 -2.87
CA GLU A 7 14.53 2.08 -3.47
C GLU A 7 13.00 2.14 -3.57
N HIS A 8 12.36 1.03 -3.97
CA HIS A 8 10.90 0.91 -3.95
C HIS A 8 10.33 1.16 -2.54
N HIS A 9 10.94 0.60 -1.50
CA HIS A 9 10.52 0.82 -0.11
C HIS A 9 10.68 2.29 0.30
N ARG A 10 11.80 2.92 -0.05
CA ARG A 10 12.06 4.35 0.21
C ARG A 10 11.00 5.24 -0.45
N LEU A 11 10.70 5.01 -1.73
CA LEU A 11 9.69 5.76 -2.48
C LEU A 11 8.28 5.56 -1.90
N THR A 12 7.95 4.34 -1.48
CA THR A 12 6.68 4.06 -0.81
C THR A 12 6.56 4.85 0.50
N GLY A 13 7.64 4.92 1.30
CA GLY A 13 7.68 5.72 2.51
C GLY A 13 7.40 7.20 2.26
N LEU A 14 8.02 7.78 1.22
CA LEU A 14 7.78 9.17 0.83
C LEU A 14 6.30 9.44 0.50
N PHE A 15 5.63 8.54 -0.22
CA PHE A 15 4.21 8.70 -0.54
C PHE A 15 3.31 8.61 0.71
N ILE A 16 3.66 7.74 1.67
CA ILE A 16 2.94 7.66 2.94
C ILE A 16 3.11 8.94 3.76
N GLU A 17 4.33 9.48 3.84
CA GLU A 17 4.59 10.75 4.52
C GLU A 17 3.78 11.90 3.90
N MET A 18 3.74 11.98 2.57
CA MET A 18 2.90 12.97 1.87
C MET A 18 1.42 12.83 2.24
N CYS A 19 0.89 11.61 2.30
CA CYS A 19 -0.50 11.37 2.69
C CYS A 19 -0.76 11.75 4.15
N ASN A 20 0.17 11.44 5.05
CA ASN A 20 0.06 11.81 6.46
C ASN A 20 0.05 13.32 6.65
N THR A 21 0.86 14.06 5.89
CA THR A 21 0.84 15.53 5.86
C THR A 21 -0.49 16.04 5.35
N ALA A 22 -0.97 15.54 4.19
CA ALA A 22 -2.25 15.94 3.63
C ALA A 22 -3.43 15.67 4.59
N ALA A 23 -3.36 14.60 5.39
CA ALA A 23 -4.37 14.29 6.41
C ALA A 23 -4.43 15.32 7.54
N GLN A 24 -3.35 16.06 7.83
CA GLN A 24 -3.35 17.15 8.81
C GLN A 24 -3.95 18.46 8.25
N GLU A 25 -4.00 18.60 6.93
CA GLU A 25 -4.43 19.82 6.24
C GLU A 25 -5.93 19.83 5.91
N THR A 26 -6.65 18.74 6.19
CA THR A 26 -8.07 18.58 5.84
C THR A 26 -8.93 18.30 7.06
N GLU A 27 -10.14 18.84 7.06
CA GLU A 27 -11.18 18.52 8.05
C GLU A 27 -11.77 17.11 7.85
N ASN A 28 -11.49 16.47 6.71
CA ASN A 28 -11.96 15.12 6.40
C ASN A 28 -10.81 14.21 5.96
N PRO A 29 -10.02 13.66 6.91
CA PRO A 29 -8.90 12.77 6.61
C PRO A 29 -9.29 11.51 5.81
N GLY A 30 -10.55 11.09 5.87
CA GLY A 30 -11.06 9.97 5.07
C GLY A 30 -10.97 10.20 3.57
N LEU A 31 -10.94 11.46 3.11
CA LEU A 31 -10.80 11.80 1.70
C LEU A 31 -9.37 11.59 1.17
N VAL A 32 -8.36 11.56 2.04
CA VAL A 32 -6.96 11.41 1.62
C VAL A 32 -6.73 10.08 0.92
N ALA A 33 -7.35 9.00 1.41
CA ALA A 33 -7.24 7.69 0.77
C ALA A 33 -7.85 7.69 -0.65
N ALA A 34 -9.03 8.28 -0.82
CA ALA A 34 -9.67 8.40 -2.13
C ALA A 34 -8.87 9.28 -3.10
N ALA A 35 -8.30 10.39 -2.60
CA ALA A 35 -7.43 11.28 -3.36
C ALA A 35 -6.13 10.58 -3.78
N LEU A 36 -5.53 9.78 -2.90
CA LEU A 36 -4.33 8.98 -3.19
C LEU A 36 -4.62 7.96 -4.30
N MET A 37 -5.72 7.21 -4.20
CA MET A 37 -6.11 6.23 -5.22
C MET A 37 -6.29 6.88 -6.59
N THR A 38 -6.96 8.03 -6.63
CA THR A 38 -7.16 8.81 -7.87
C THR A 38 -5.82 9.32 -8.43
N SER A 39 -4.95 9.84 -7.56
CA SER A 39 -3.63 10.34 -7.95
C SER A 39 -2.73 9.22 -8.49
N ALA A 40 -2.77 8.05 -7.85
CA ALA A 40 -2.06 6.87 -8.31
C ALA A 40 -2.56 6.41 -9.69
N ALA A 41 -3.88 6.34 -9.90
CA ALA A 41 -4.46 5.99 -11.19
C ALA A 41 -4.02 6.98 -12.30
N ASN A 42 -4.02 8.28 -12.01
CA ASN A 42 -3.55 9.31 -12.96
C ASN A 42 -2.07 9.15 -13.31
N TYR A 43 -1.20 9.02 -12.30
CA TYR A 43 0.24 8.90 -12.51
C TYR A 43 0.61 7.60 -13.23
N CYS A 44 0.06 6.47 -12.80
CA CYS A 44 0.29 5.18 -13.44
C CYS A 44 -0.23 5.16 -14.88
N SER A 45 -1.40 5.76 -15.13
CA SER A 45 -1.90 5.91 -16.51
C SER A 45 -0.90 6.69 -17.35
N TYR A 46 -0.48 7.88 -16.90
CA TYR A 46 0.50 8.70 -17.64
C TYR A 46 1.77 7.93 -18.01
N VAL A 47 2.34 7.18 -17.05
CA VAL A 47 3.55 6.37 -17.28
C VAL A 47 3.29 5.22 -18.27
N SER A 48 2.10 4.62 -18.24
CA SER A 48 1.75 3.45 -19.06
C SER A 48 1.20 3.78 -20.46
N THR A 49 0.63 4.97 -20.68
CA THR A 49 -0.11 5.27 -21.91
C THR A 49 0.75 5.68 -23.11
N GLY A 50 2.02 6.03 -22.90
CA GLY A 50 2.88 6.54 -23.97
C GLY A 50 2.22 7.68 -24.75
N ASN A 51 2.22 7.60 -26.08
CA ASN A 51 1.69 8.64 -26.98
C ASN A 51 0.16 8.70 -27.08
N ALA A 52 -0.58 7.72 -26.56
CA ALA A 52 -2.04 7.64 -26.76
C ALA A 52 -2.82 8.54 -25.79
N GLY A 53 -2.26 8.87 -24.63
CA GLY A 53 -2.89 9.72 -23.61
C GLY A 53 -4.03 9.07 -22.81
N TYR A 54 -4.37 7.80 -23.07
CA TYR A 54 -5.34 7.02 -22.31
C TYR A 54 -5.01 5.51 -22.34
N LEU A 55 -5.45 4.77 -21.32
CA LEU A 55 -5.24 3.32 -21.23
C LEU A 55 -6.25 2.57 -22.11
N SER A 56 -5.79 1.52 -22.80
CA SER A 56 -6.70 0.52 -23.36
C SER A 56 -7.40 -0.25 -22.23
N GLU A 57 -8.48 -0.97 -22.53
CA GLU A 57 -9.15 -1.86 -21.56
C GLU A 57 -8.16 -2.85 -20.93
N LYS A 58 -7.31 -3.48 -21.75
CA LYS A 58 -6.25 -4.35 -21.25
C LYS A 58 -5.27 -3.60 -20.32
N GLY A 59 -4.94 -2.35 -20.62
CA GLY A 59 -4.05 -1.55 -19.77
C GLY A 59 -4.67 -1.23 -18.41
N ILE A 60 -6.00 -1.05 -18.35
CA ILE A 60 -6.75 -0.92 -17.10
C ILE A 60 -6.69 -2.24 -16.31
N ASP A 61 -6.93 -3.37 -16.96
CA ASP A 61 -6.88 -4.69 -16.34
C ASP A 61 -5.48 -4.98 -15.76
N ASP A 62 -4.42 -4.74 -16.54
CA ASP A 62 -3.04 -4.95 -16.12
C ASP A 62 -2.68 -4.09 -14.89
N LEU A 63 -3.09 -2.82 -14.88
CA LEU A 63 -2.83 -1.91 -13.77
C LEU A 63 -3.59 -2.31 -12.49
N THR A 64 -4.88 -2.65 -12.64
CA THR A 64 -5.72 -3.07 -11.53
C THR A 64 -5.27 -4.39 -10.94
N GLU A 65 -4.82 -5.34 -11.76
CA GLU A 65 -4.28 -6.61 -11.29
C GLU A 65 -2.95 -6.41 -10.55
N ARG A 66 -2.10 -5.49 -11.00
CA ARG A 66 -0.87 -5.13 -10.27
C ARG A 66 -1.19 -4.58 -8.87
N PHE A 67 -2.19 -3.71 -8.76
CA PHE A 67 -2.62 -3.17 -7.48
C PHE A 67 -3.22 -4.26 -6.58
N ARG A 68 -4.05 -5.16 -7.14
CA ARG A 68 -4.60 -6.32 -6.43
C ARG A 68 -3.49 -7.18 -5.85
N HIS A 69 -2.48 -7.53 -6.65
CA HIS A 69 -1.35 -8.32 -6.20
C HIS A 69 -0.62 -7.67 -5.02
N ASN A 70 -0.29 -6.38 -5.14
CA ASN A 70 0.36 -5.63 -4.06
C ASN A 70 -0.48 -5.61 -2.78
N LEU A 71 -1.80 -5.42 -2.91
CA LEU A 71 -2.72 -5.45 -1.78
C LEU A 71 -2.74 -6.82 -1.11
N GLN A 72 -2.78 -7.91 -1.89
CA GLN A 72 -2.77 -9.27 -1.38
C GLN A 72 -1.49 -9.54 -0.57
N VAL A 73 -0.32 -9.21 -1.13
CA VAL A 73 0.98 -9.36 -0.43
C VAL A 73 0.96 -8.60 0.90
N LEU A 74 0.47 -7.36 0.92
CA LEU A 74 0.37 -6.58 2.16
C LEU A 74 -0.57 -7.23 3.19
N GLN A 75 -1.73 -7.75 2.75
CA GLN A 75 -2.65 -8.41 3.67
C GLN A 75 -2.06 -9.71 4.24
N ASP A 76 -1.31 -10.45 3.45
CA ASP A 76 -0.68 -11.69 3.90
C ASP A 76 0.40 -11.41 4.96
N ILE A 77 1.22 -10.37 4.74
CA ILE A 77 2.18 -9.89 5.76
C ILE A 77 1.46 -9.50 7.05
N LYS A 78 0.38 -8.71 6.96
CA LYS A 78 -0.38 -8.27 8.15
C LYS A 78 -1.01 -9.43 8.91
N LYS A 79 -1.50 -10.46 8.22
CA LYS A 79 -2.03 -11.67 8.85
C LYS A 79 -0.94 -12.42 9.60
N GLU A 80 0.22 -12.61 8.98
CA GLU A 80 1.36 -13.28 9.61
C GLU A 80 1.84 -12.51 10.86
N GLU A 81 1.92 -11.19 10.80
CA GLU A 81 2.24 -10.33 11.96
C GLU A 81 1.22 -10.47 13.08
N HIS A 82 -0.08 -10.51 12.74
CA HIS A 82 -1.16 -10.69 13.70
C HIS A 82 -1.10 -12.05 14.39
N GLU A 83 -0.86 -13.12 13.65
CA GLU A 83 -0.72 -14.49 14.19
C GLU A 83 0.47 -14.60 15.14
N LYS A 84 1.62 -14.01 14.77
CA LYS A 84 2.80 -13.95 15.65
C LYS A 84 2.52 -13.18 16.94
N ALA A 85 1.84 -12.04 16.84
CA ALA A 85 1.45 -11.25 18.01
C ALA A 85 0.51 -12.03 18.94
N LEU A 86 -0.45 -12.77 18.38
CA LEU A 86 -1.38 -13.61 19.14
C LEU A 86 -0.65 -14.75 19.87
N ALA A 87 0.26 -15.44 19.18
CA ALA A 87 1.06 -16.51 19.79
C ALA A 87 1.95 -15.99 20.93
N ALA A 88 2.57 -14.82 20.75
CA ALA A 88 3.39 -14.19 21.79
C ALA A 88 2.57 -13.77 23.02
N ALA A 89 1.36 -13.26 22.81
CA ALA A 89 0.44 -12.91 23.89
C ALA A 89 0.04 -14.15 24.70
N GLN A 90 -0.33 -15.25 24.02
CA GLN A 90 -0.70 -16.52 24.65
C GLN A 90 0.46 -17.14 25.44
N ALA A 91 1.68 -17.11 24.90
CA ALA A 91 2.87 -17.58 25.61
C ALA A 91 3.17 -16.75 26.88
N SER A 92 2.98 -15.42 26.80
CA SER A 92 3.16 -14.52 27.94
C SER A 92 2.13 -14.72 29.05
N GLU A 93 0.91 -15.13 28.69
CA GLU A 93 -0.15 -15.47 29.66
C GLU A 93 0.07 -16.82 30.34
N ALA A 94 0.66 -17.80 29.63
CA ALA A 94 1.01 -19.10 30.20
C ALA A 94 2.11 -18.97 31.27
N ILE A 95 3.16 -18.18 31.00
CA ILE A 95 4.27 -17.95 31.94
C ILE A 95 3.83 -17.23 33.23
N LYS A 96 2.75 -16.44 33.18
CA LYS A 96 2.23 -15.73 34.37
C LYS A 96 1.31 -16.58 35.25
N LYS A 97 0.91 -17.77 34.78
CA LYS A 97 0.01 -18.68 35.51
C LYS A 97 0.77 -19.81 36.23
N ASP A 98 2.07 -19.94 35.97
CA ASP A 98 3.02 -20.83 36.66
C ASP A 98 3.82 -20.04 37.72
#